data_AF-A0A087U3T7-F1
#
_entry.id   AF-A0A087U3T7-F1
#
_cell.length_a   1.000
_cell.length_b   1.000
_cell.length_c   1.000
_cell.angle_alpha   90.00
_cell.angle_beta   90.00
_cell.angle_gamma   90.00
#
_symmetry.space_group_name_H-M   'P 1'
#
loop_
_entity.id
_entity.type
_entity.pdbx_description
1 polymer ?
#
loop_
_entity_poly.entity_id
_entity_poly.type
_entity_poly.pdbx_seq_one_letter_code
_entity_poly.pdbx_strand_id
1 'polypeptide(L)'
;MPPSSGSEGNSSPRKLSPFVFWAQTQSKISLRISLRDVSTPVINATKDGMEFFAHGVGANEGRNEYYFKFVFFKSVNPNVHVSTKQMGIEIMIDKEESEWW
;
A
#
# COMPACT_ATOMS: atom_id res chain seq x y z
N MET A 1 -35.14 0.75 -38.01
CA MET A 1 -34.64 0.29 -36.69
C MET A 1 -33.14 0.54 -36.65
N PRO A 2 -32.61 1.36 -35.73
CA PRO A 2 -31.18 1.48 -35.55
C PRO A 2 -30.67 0.38 -34.59
N PRO A 3 -29.42 -0.08 -34.70
CA PRO A 3 -28.81 -0.94 -33.70
C PRO A 3 -28.39 -0.09 -32.48
N SER A 4 -28.81 -0.52 -31.29
CA SER A 4 -28.38 0.06 -30.02
C SER A 4 -26.88 -0.17 -29.80
N SER A 5 -26.14 0.94 -29.70
CA SER A 5 -24.74 0.95 -29.29
C SER A 5 -24.61 0.51 -27.83
N GLY A 6 -24.18 -0.73 -27.60
CA GLY A 6 -23.64 -1.16 -26.32
C GLY A 6 -22.19 -0.71 -26.20
N SER A 7 -21.97 0.50 -25.70
CA SER A 7 -20.64 0.94 -25.26
C SER A 7 -20.30 0.19 -23.96
N GLU A 8 -19.57 -0.91 -24.07
CA GLU A 8 -18.89 -1.54 -22.94
C GLU A 8 -17.88 -0.54 -22.38
N GLY A 9 -18.27 0.13 -21.29
CA GLY A 9 -17.37 0.95 -20.51
C GLY A 9 -16.28 0.05 -19.96
N ASN A 10 -15.11 0.12 -20.55
CA ASN A 10 -13.89 -0.52 -20.07
C ASN A 10 -13.51 0.13 -18.72
N SER A 11 -14.17 -0.28 -17.63
CA SER A 11 -13.86 0.20 -16.30
C SER A 11 -12.54 -0.43 -15.90
N SER A 12 -11.45 0.33 -16.01
CA SER A 12 -10.19 -0.03 -15.36
C SER A 12 -10.49 -0.44 -13.92
N PRO A 13 -9.93 -1.55 -13.40
CA PRO A 13 -10.21 -1.99 -12.04
C PRO A 13 -9.95 -0.82 -11.10
N ARG A 14 -10.97 -0.44 -10.32
CA ARG A 14 -10.87 0.66 -9.36
C ARG A 14 -9.91 0.24 -8.26
N LYS A 15 -8.65 0.67 -8.36
CA LYS A 15 -7.66 0.53 -7.29
C LYS A 15 -8.06 1.44 -6.14
N LEU A 16 -8.35 0.85 -4.99
CA LEU A 16 -8.69 1.58 -3.77
C LEU A 16 -7.42 1.92 -2.99
N SER A 17 -7.49 2.98 -2.17
CA SER A 17 -6.43 3.26 -1.20
C SER A 17 -6.83 2.70 0.16
N PRO A 18 -5.99 1.86 0.79
CA PRO A 18 -6.30 1.32 2.10
C PRO A 18 -6.10 2.38 3.18
N PHE A 19 -6.61 2.14 4.38
CA PHE A 19 -6.21 2.93 5.55
C PHE A 19 -4.79 2.55 5.96
N VAL A 20 -3.89 3.52 5.96
CA VAL A 20 -2.49 3.37 6.34
C VAL A 20 -2.22 4.24 7.55
N PHE A 21 -1.92 3.62 8.67
CA PHE A 21 -1.40 4.30 9.86
C PHE A 21 0.11 4.38 9.71
N TRP A 22 0.70 5.54 9.95
CA TRP A 22 2.15 5.71 9.89
C TRP A 22 2.65 6.40 11.15
N ALA A 23 3.85 6.04 11.54
CA ALA A 23 4.58 6.64 12.65
C ALA A 23 6.08 6.58 12.36
N GLN A 24 6.87 7.35 13.10
CA GLN A 24 8.31 7.31 12.97
C GLN A 24 9.03 7.59 14.27
N THR A 25 10.27 7.12 14.31
CA THR A 25 11.27 7.43 15.32
C THR A 25 12.46 8.12 14.63
N GLN A 26 13.49 8.43 15.41
CA GLN A 26 14.74 8.95 14.86
C GLN A 26 15.37 8.02 13.82
N SER A 27 15.17 6.70 13.92
CA SER A 27 15.86 5.72 13.07
C SER A 27 14.95 4.92 12.15
N LYS A 28 13.63 4.92 12.38
CA LYS A 28 12.70 4.04 11.65
C LYS A 28 11.39 4.72 11.28
N ILE A 29 10.78 4.24 10.21
CA ILE A 29 9.40 4.54 9.82
C ILE A 29 8.60 3.24 9.93
N SER A 30 7.41 3.31 10.51
CA SER A 30 6.49 2.18 10.68
C SER A 30 5.17 2.48 9.98
N LEU A 31 4.76 1.59 9.09
CA LEU A 31 3.48 1.65 8.39
C LEU A 31 2.63 0.44 8.80
N ARG A 32 1.36 0.68 9.12
CA ARG A 32 0.37 -0.35 9.37
C ARG A 32 -0.81 -0.16 8.42
N ILE A 33 -0.95 -1.10 7.50
CA ILE A 33 -2.02 -1.12 6.50
C ILE A 33 -3.17 -1.97 7.04
N SER A 34 -4.36 -1.37 7.16
CA SER A 34 -5.56 -2.06 7.63
C SER A 34 -6.25 -2.77 6.47
N LEU A 35 -5.83 -4.01 6.22
CA LEU A 35 -6.42 -4.92 5.24
C LEU A 35 -6.50 -6.34 5.83
N ARG A 36 -7.62 -7.02 5.60
CA ARG A 36 -7.85 -8.42 6.00
C ARG A 36 -7.74 -9.35 4.80
N ASP A 37 -7.49 -10.63 5.06
CA ASP A 37 -7.43 -11.70 4.06
C ASP A 37 -6.53 -11.38 2.85
N VAL A 38 -5.42 -10.69 3.12
CA VAL A 38 -4.46 -10.31 2.09
C VAL A 38 -3.67 -11.53 1.65
N SER A 39 -3.76 -11.85 0.37
CA SER A 39 -2.90 -12.83 -0.27
C SER A 39 -1.70 -12.12 -0.87
N THR A 40 -0.50 -12.38 -0.34
CA THR A 40 0.80 -12.03 -0.93
C THR A 40 0.93 -10.56 -1.36
N PRO A 41 1.12 -9.61 -0.43
CA PRO A 41 1.31 -8.22 -0.79
C PRO A 41 2.60 -8.03 -1.61
N VAL A 42 2.54 -7.20 -2.64
CA VAL A 42 3.70 -6.76 -3.42
C VAL A 42 4.14 -5.40 -2.90
N ILE A 43 5.38 -5.33 -2.41
CA ILE A 43 5.96 -4.11 -1.86
C ILE A 43 7.26 -3.83 -2.60
N ASN A 44 7.30 -2.71 -3.29
CA ASN A 44 8.48 -2.22 -4.01
C ASN A 44 9.00 -1.00 -3.27
N ALA A 45 10.09 -1.14 -2.55
CA ALA A 45 10.74 -0.04 -1.84
C ALA A 45 12.00 0.42 -2.58
N THR A 46 12.19 1.72 -2.61
CA THR A 46 13.36 2.43 -3.13
C THR A 46 13.85 3.39 -2.05
N LYS A 47 14.98 4.07 -2.28
CA LYS A 47 15.47 5.07 -1.33
C LYS A 47 14.49 6.22 -1.12
N ASP A 48 13.76 6.61 -2.15
CA ASP A 48 12.92 7.83 -2.14
C ASP A 48 11.43 7.54 -1.95
N GLY A 49 11.02 6.28 -1.99
CA GLY A 49 9.62 5.93 -1.81
C GLY A 49 9.35 4.44 -1.84
N MET A 50 8.12 4.09 -1.52
CA MET A 50 7.61 2.73 -1.52
C MET A 50 6.26 2.67 -2.21
N GLU A 51 6.08 1.65 -3.03
CA GLU A 51 4.81 1.31 -3.66
C GLU A 51 4.30 0.01 -3.07
N PHE A 52 3.02 0.02 -2.73
CA PHE A 52 2.31 -1.13 -2.17
C PHE A 52 1.18 -1.53 -3.10
N PHE A 53 1.04 -2.83 -3.32
CA PHE A 53 -0.07 -3.43 -4.03
C PHE A 53 -0.53 -4.72 -3.34
N ALA A 54 -1.85 -4.87 -3.15
CA ALA A 54 -2.41 -6.08 -2.57
C ALA A 54 -3.88 -6.28 -2.94
N HIS A 55 -4.32 -7.54 -2.88
CA HIS A 55 -5.74 -7.92 -2.91
C HIS A 55 -6.19 -8.32 -1.52
N GLY A 56 -7.25 -7.70 -1.00
CA GLY A 56 -7.76 -7.99 0.33
C GLY A 56 -9.13 -7.39 0.61
N VAL A 57 -9.59 -7.52 1.85
CA VAL A 57 -10.84 -6.92 2.35
C VAL A 57 -10.48 -5.72 3.21
N GLY A 58 -10.87 -4.53 2.77
CA GLY A 58 -10.64 -3.28 3.50
C GLY A 58 -11.88 -2.81 4.24
N ALA A 59 -12.03 -1.49 4.35
CA ALA A 59 -13.19 -0.86 4.99
C ALA A 59 -14.47 -0.97 4.14
N ASN A 60 -14.32 -1.04 2.81
CA ASN A 60 -15.44 -1.27 1.90
C ASN A 60 -15.77 -2.77 1.86
N GLU A 61 -17.05 -3.09 1.64
CA GLU A 61 -17.49 -4.48 1.47
C GLU A 61 -16.83 -5.11 0.22
N GLY A 62 -16.36 -6.34 0.39
CA GLY A 62 -15.79 -7.14 -0.69
C GLY A 62 -14.26 -7.10 -0.81
N ARG A 63 -13.74 -8.07 -1.58
CA ARG A 63 -12.31 -8.18 -1.91
C ARG A 63 -12.00 -7.21 -3.05
N ASN A 64 -11.07 -6.29 -2.81
CA ASN A 64 -10.70 -5.24 -3.75
C ASN A 64 -9.17 -5.19 -3.94
N GLU A 65 -8.78 -4.53 -5.02
CA GLU A 65 -7.39 -4.15 -5.28
C GLU A 65 -7.04 -2.88 -4.52
N TYR A 66 -5.94 -2.95 -3.76
CA TYR A 66 -5.42 -1.82 -3.00
C TYR A 66 -4.06 -1.40 -3.52
N TYR A 67 -3.90 -0.10 -3.72
CA TYR A 67 -2.65 0.51 -4.13
C TYR A 67 -2.42 1.82 -3.39
N PHE A 68 -1.18 2.05 -2.98
CA PHE A 68 -0.71 3.38 -2.60
C PHE A 68 0.78 3.51 -2.87
N LYS A 69 1.20 4.77 -2.99
CA LYS A 69 2.60 5.18 -3.05
C LYS A 69 2.90 6.09 -1.87
N PHE A 70 3.96 5.79 -1.16
CA PHE A 70 4.47 6.57 -0.05
C PHE A 70 5.82 7.15 -0.45
N VAL A 71 5.92 8.47 -0.56
CA VAL A 71 7.19 9.15 -0.90
C VAL A 71 7.86 9.55 0.41
N PHE A 72 9.12 9.16 0.59
CA PHE A 72 9.88 9.52 1.78
C PHE A 72 10.42 10.94 1.66
N PHE A 73 10.52 11.62 2.79
CA PHE A 73 11.10 12.97 2.82
C PHE A 73 12.62 12.96 2.65
N LYS A 74 13.29 11.93 3.17
CA LYS A 74 14.71 11.63 2.94
C LYS A 74 14.91 10.16 2.60
N SER A 75 16.10 9.86 2.10
CA SER A 75 16.51 8.51 1.75
C SER A 75 16.35 7.53 2.91
N VAL A 76 15.84 6.34 2.59
CA VAL A 76 15.72 5.21 3.50
C VAL A 76 16.45 3.98 2.98
N ASN A 77 16.62 2.98 3.83
CA ASN A 77 17.07 1.67 3.40
C ASN A 77 15.95 0.97 2.60
N PRO A 78 16.17 0.59 1.32
CA PRO A 78 15.17 -0.08 0.51
C PRO A 78 14.85 -1.51 1.01
N ASN A 79 15.67 -2.08 1.88
CA ASN A 79 15.37 -3.36 2.52
C ASN A 79 14.36 -3.16 3.65
N VAL A 80 13.08 -3.28 3.32
CA VAL A 80 11.96 -3.14 4.27
C VAL A 80 11.62 -4.46 4.92
N HIS A 81 11.24 -4.41 6.20
CA HIS A 81 10.73 -5.56 6.93
C HIS A 81 9.21 -5.61 6.85
N VAL A 82 8.66 -6.71 6.35
CA VAL A 82 7.22 -6.88 6.15
C VAL A 82 6.70 -8.00 7.05
N SER A 83 5.64 -7.73 7.80
CA SER A 83 4.93 -8.71 8.62
C SER A 83 3.44 -8.67 8.31
N THR A 84 2.92 -9.78 7.80
CA THR A 84 1.48 -9.94 7.52
C THR A 84 0.78 -10.55 8.73
N LYS A 85 -0.23 -9.86 9.26
CA LYS A 85 -1.10 -10.33 10.35
C LYS A 85 -2.53 -10.53 9.81
N GLN A 86 -3.38 -11.25 10.55
CA GLN A 86 -4.78 -11.47 10.16
C GLN A 86 -5.57 -10.18 9.88
N MET A 87 -5.25 -9.09 10.59
CA MET A 87 -5.99 -7.83 10.55
C MET A 87 -5.23 -6.68 9.89
N GLY A 88 -4.08 -6.95 9.25
CA GLY A 88 -3.30 -5.92 8.62
C GLY A 88 -1.88 -6.34 8.27
N ILE A 89 -1.19 -5.43 7.60
CA ILE A 89 0.21 -5.60 7.19
C ILE A 89 1.01 -4.53 7.90
N GLU A 90 2.09 -4.93 8.55
CA GLU A 90 3.06 -4.04 9.16
C GLU A 90 4.32 -4.00 8.29
N ILE A 91 4.77 -2.79 7.98
CA ILE A 91 6.01 -2.55 7.24
C ILE A 91 6.89 -1.66 8.12
N MET A 92 8.10 -2.11 8.39
CA MET A 92 9.13 -1.33 9.07
C MET A 92 10.25 -1.00 8.09
N ILE A 93 10.68 0.25 8.12
CA ILE A 93 11.64 0.83 7.19
C ILE A 93 12.72 1.51 8.01
N ASP A 94 13.98 1.16 7.79
CA ASP A 94 15.10 1.82 8.45
C ASP A 94 15.50 3.08 7.67
N LYS A 95 15.66 4.21 8.37
CA LYS A 95 16.17 5.44 7.76
C LYS A 95 17.64 5.27 7.40
N GLU A 96 18.10 5.91 6.31
CA GLU A 96 19.52 5.87 5.95
C GLU A 96 20.37 6.64 6.99
N GLU A 97 19.84 7.76 7.48
CA GLU A 97 20.42 8.56 8.56
C GLU A 97 19.45 8.68 9.73
N SER A 98 19.97 8.49 10.96
CA SER A 98 19.16 8.58 12.18
C SER A 98 18.93 10.04 12.60
N GLU A 99 17.89 10.64 12.04
CA GLU A 99 17.49 12.03 12.27
C GLU A 99 15.98 12.18 12.44
N TRP A 100 15.57 13.22 13.17
CA TRP A 100 14.18 13.64 13.28
C TRP A 100 13.78 14.52 12.10
N TRP A 101 12.94 13.95 11.25
CA TRP A 101 12.17 14.55 10.16
C TRP A 101 10.91 13.73 10.04
#